data_AF-A0A9Q5EWT7-F1
#
_entry.id   AF-A0A9Q5EWT7-F1
#
_cell.length_a   1.000
_cell.length_b   1.000
_cell.length_c   1.000
_cell.angle_alpha   90.00
_cell.angle_beta   90.00
_cell.angle_gamma   90.00
#
_symmetry.space_group_name_H-M   'P 1'
#
loop_
_entity.id
_entity.type
_entity.pdbx_description
1 polymer ?
#
loop_
_entity_poly.entity_id
_entity_poly.type
_entity_poly.pdbx_seq_one_letter_code
_entity_poly.pdbx_strand_id
1 'polypeptide(L)'
;MKFTPYDREWMIDAKCRGTHDPTLYESDNRGDGQREAAIALCGDCPAFVECARYALSTESPRGMIWASVPVPEMPDSAGYREAIRVLEIIASLPTRDEI
;
A
#
# COMPACT_ATOMS: atom_id res chain seq x y z
N MET A 1 -3.09 -7.58 -21.50
CA MET A 1 -2.68 -8.58 -20.49
C MET A 1 -3.88 -8.82 -19.57
N LYS A 2 -4.39 -10.05 -19.46
CA LYS A 2 -5.41 -10.38 -18.45
C LYS A 2 -4.65 -10.80 -17.19
N PHE A 3 -4.55 -9.91 -16.21
CA PHE A 3 -4.08 -10.28 -14.87
C PHE A 3 -5.14 -11.18 -14.24
N THR A 4 -4.76 -12.39 -13.87
CA THR A 4 -5.67 -13.26 -13.12
C THR A 4 -5.50 -12.98 -11.62
N PRO A 5 -6.53 -13.17 -10.78
CA PRO A 5 -6.43 -12.98 -9.33
C PRO A 5 -5.40 -13.91 -8.63
N TYR A 6 -4.73 -14.78 -9.39
CA TYR A 6 -3.70 -15.71 -8.92
C TYR A 6 -2.28 -15.30 -9.31
N ASP A 7 -2.07 -14.20 -10.05
CA ASP A 7 -0.73 -13.66 -10.34
C ASP A 7 -0.16 -13.05 -9.05
N ARG A 8 0.30 -13.94 -8.15
CA ARG A 8 0.98 -13.62 -6.89
C ARG A 8 2.50 -13.78 -7.00
N GLU A 9 3.02 -14.00 -8.21
CA GLU A 9 4.47 -14.14 -8.45
C GLU A 9 5.22 -12.89 -7.97
N TRP A 10 4.66 -11.71 -8.17
CA TRP A 10 5.22 -10.45 -7.63
C TRP A 10 5.38 -10.46 -6.11
N MET A 11 4.55 -11.20 -5.36
CA MET A 11 4.68 -11.32 -3.89
C MET A 11 5.90 -12.13 -3.48
N ILE A 12 6.53 -12.88 -4.40
CA ILE A 12 7.79 -13.60 -4.16
C ILE A 12 8.94 -12.60 -4.09
N ASP A 13 8.90 -11.56 -4.92
CA ASP A 13 9.94 -10.53 -5.03
C ASP A 13 9.71 -9.31 -4.11
N ALA A 14 8.65 -9.32 -3.31
CA ALA A 14 8.34 -8.24 -2.37
C ALA A 14 9.35 -8.19 -1.22
N LYS A 15 9.93 -7.02 -0.94
CA LYS A 15 10.93 -6.83 0.13
C LYS A 15 10.45 -7.18 1.53
N CYS A 16 9.16 -6.97 1.81
CA CYS A 16 8.56 -7.32 3.10
C CYS A 16 8.43 -8.84 3.29
N ARG A 17 8.53 -9.63 2.21
CA ARG A 17 8.49 -11.09 2.29
C ARG A 17 9.71 -11.60 3.05
N GLY A 18 9.46 -12.34 4.13
CA GLY A 18 10.54 -12.92 4.93
C GLY A 18 11.20 -11.95 5.91
N THR A 19 10.60 -10.77 6.15
CA THR A 19 10.98 -9.95 7.30
C THR A 19 10.81 -10.74 8.60
N HIS A 20 11.75 -10.55 9.53
CA HIS A 20 11.67 -11.14 10.87
C HIS A 20 10.80 -10.29 11.81
N ASP A 21 10.51 -9.06 11.41
CA ASP A 21 9.68 -8.12 12.14
C ASP A 21 8.59 -7.54 11.21
N PRO A 22 7.37 -8.12 11.24
CA PRO A 22 6.23 -7.60 10.48
C PRO A 22 5.73 -6.24 10.95
N THR A 23 6.03 -5.86 12.21
CA THR A 23 5.52 -4.61 12.81
C THR A 23 6.11 -3.36 12.15
N LEU A 24 7.24 -3.50 11.46
CA LEU A 24 7.84 -2.45 10.62
C LEU A 24 6.91 -1.96 9.51
N TYR A 25 5.94 -2.78 9.10
CA TYR A 25 4.98 -2.47 8.04
C TYR A 25 3.60 -2.09 8.58
N GLU A 26 3.44 -1.95 9.89
CA GLU A 26 2.22 -1.41 10.48
C GLU A 26 2.18 0.11 10.29
N SER A 27 1.04 0.62 9.85
CA SER A 27 0.79 2.06 9.78
C SER A 27 0.53 2.59 11.19
N ASP A 28 1.28 3.59 11.62
CA ASP A 28 0.96 4.31 12.85
C ASP A 28 -0.36 5.08 12.67
N ASN A 29 -1.28 4.86 13.59
CA ASN A 29 -2.57 5.55 13.65
C ASN A 29 -2.46 7.00 14.19
N ARG A 30 -1.23 7.48 14.46
CA ARG A 30 -0.98 8.76 15.15
C ARG A 30 -0.41 9.90 14.27
N GLY A 31 -0.27 9.74 12.95
CA GLY A 31 -0.04 10.88 12.02
C GLY A 31 0.99 10.68 10.89
N ASP A 32 1.44 11.79 10.30
CA ASP A 32 2.31 11.85 9.09
C ASP A 32 3.76 11.36 9.29
N GLY A 33 4.16 11.03 10.53
CA GLY A 33 5.54 10.77 10.91
C GLY A 33 6.17 9.51 10.31
N GLN A 34 5.37 8.60 9.73
CA GLN A 34 5.88 7.36 9.16
C GLN A 34 6.17 7.41 7.67
N ARG A 35 5.87 8.52 6.98
CA ARG A 35 6.03 8.59 5.52
C ARG A 35 7.47 8.34 5.06
N GLU A 36 8.45 8.97 5.71
CA GLU A 36 9.86 8.78 5.37
C GLU A 36 10.34 7.34 5.66
N ALA A 37 9.92 6.78 6.78
CA ALA A 37 10.21 5.39 7.14
C ALA A 37 9.58 4.40 6.13
N ALA A 38 8.32 4.63 5.75
CA ALA A 38 7.61 3.83 4.75
C ALA A 38 8.32 3.87 3.39
N ILE A 39 8.79 5.05 2.96
CA ILE A 39 9.60 5.22 1.74
C ILE A 39 10.90 4.44 1.85
N ALA A 40 11.60 4.50 2.99
CA ALA A 40 12.84 3.76 3.19
C ALA A 40 12.63 2.23 3.17
N LEU A 41 11.49 1.74 3.65
CA LEU A 41 11.14 0.32 3.68
C LEU A 41 10.72 -0.23 2.31
N CYS A 42 9.98 0.56 1.52
CA CYS A 42 9.28 0.07 0.33
C CYS A 42 9.73 0.72 -0.99
N GLY A 43 10.45 1.84 -0.97
CA GLY A 43 10.62 2.75 -2.13
C GLY A 43 11.31 2.15 -3.36
N ASP A 44 12.13 1.12 -3.19
CA ASP A 44 12.82 0.37 -4.25
C ASP A 44 12.38 -1.11 -4.31
N CYS A 45 11.20 -1.41 -3.76
CA CYS A 45 10.61 -2.75 -3.82
C CYS A 45 10.18 -3.08 -5.27
N PRO A 46 10.61 -4.22 -5.85
CA PRO A 46 10.20 -4.61 -7.22
C PRO A 46 8.69 -4.74 -7.40
N ALA A 47 7.99 -5.07 -6.32
CA ALA A 47 6.54 -5.26 -6.26
C ALA A 47 5.74 -3.95 -6.07
N PHE A 48 6.35 -2.77 -6.22
CA PHE A 48 5.75 -1.49 -5.81
C PHE A 48 4.36 -1.24 -6.40
N VAL A 49 4.20 -1.42 -7.72
CA VAL A 49 2.95 -1.15 -8.44
C VAL A 49 1.89 -2.21 -8.15
N GLU A 50 2.29 -3.49 -8.15
CA GLU A 50 1.43 -4.63 -7.85
C GLU A 50 0.94 -4.60 -6.41
N CYS A 51 1.78 -4.16 -5.47
CA CYS A 51 1.42 -3.95 -4.07
C CYS A 51 0.30 -2.92 -3.93
N ALA A 52 0.38 -1.78 -4.62
CA ALA A 52 -0.68 -0.77 -4.61
C ALA A 52 -1.99 -1.28 -5.21
N ARG A 53 -1.92 -1.98 -6.36
CA ARG A 53 -3.10 -2.62 -6.98
C ARG A 53 -3.75 -3.64 -6.04
N TYR A 54 -2.92 -4.45 -5.39
CA TYR A 54 -3.41 -5.46 -4.46
C TYR A 54 -4.07 -4.81 -3.25
N ALA A 55 -3.47 -3.78 -2.65
CA ALA A 55 -4.04 -3.03 -1.54
C ALA A 55 -5.46 -2.53 -1.87
N LEU A 56 -5.66 -1.96 -3.07
CA LEU A 56 -6.96 -1.49 -3.54
C LEU A 56 -7.97 -2.60 -3.85
N SER A 57 -7.51 -3.82 -4.15
CA SER A 57 -8.37 -4.99 -4.35
C SER A 57 -8.78 -5.69 -3.06
N THR A 58 -8.06 -5.43 -1.95
CA THR A 58 -8.42 -6.00 -0.65
C THR A 58 -9.66 -5.31 -0.08
N GLU A 59 -10.43 -6.04 0.72
CA GLU A 59 -11.60 -5.46 1.41
C GLU A 59 -11.20 -4.38 2.43
N SER A 60 -9.92 -4.33 2.83
CA SER A 60 -9.42 -3.45 3.89
C SER A 60 -7.88 -3.36 3.92
N PRO A 61 -7.26 -2.37 3.25
CA PRO A 61 -5.81 -2.11 3.35
C PRO A 61 -5.41 -1.40 4.66
N ARG A 62 -6.35 -1.15 5.56
CA ARG A 62 -6.18 -0.42 6.81
C ARG A 62 -5.07 -0.97 7.71
N GLY A 63 -4.45 -0.08 8.48
CA GLY A 63 -3.48 -0.43 9.52
C GLY A 63 -2.09 -0.80 9.03
N MET A 64 -1.84 -0.75 7.72
CA MET A 64 -0.62 -1.27 7.11
C MET A 64 -0.02 -0.30 6.11
N ILE A 65 1.28 -0.45 5.85
CA ILE A 65 2.00 0.26 4.80
C ILE A 65 1.91 -0.55 3.49
N TRP A 66 1.43 0.09 2.44
CA TRP A 66 1.33 -0.47 1.08
C TRP A 66 2.04 0.44 0.10
N ALA A 67 3.01 -0.07 -0.67
CA ALA A 67 3.75 0.72 -1.66
C ALA A 67 4.25 2.07 -1.11
N SER A 68 4.89 2.06 0.06
CA SER A 68 5.34 3.27 0.80
C SER A 68 4.22 4.21 1.29
N VAL A 69 2.96 3.78 1.26
CA VAL A 69 1.80 4.54 1.74
C VAL A 69 1.31 3.93 3.05
N PRO A 70 1.49 4.61 4.19
CA PRO A 70 0.80 4.24 5.43
C PRO A 70 -0.72 4.44 5.24
N VAL A 71 -1.50 3.39 5.49
CA VAL A 71 -2.97 3.44 5.41
C VAL A 71 -3.55 3.45 6.83
N PRO A 72 -4.15 4.55 7.29
CA PRO A 72 -4.74 4.64 8.62
C PRO A 72 -5.83 3.59 8.87
N GLU A 73 -6.03 3.19 10.13
CA GLU A 73 -7.13 2.30 10.53
C GLU A 73 -8.52 2.92 10.35
N MET A 74 -8.64 4.25 10.42
CA MET A 74 -9.92 4.94 10.37
C MET A 74 -10.34 5.25 8.92
N PRO A 75 -11.33 4.53 8.34
CA PRO A 75 -11.68 4.63 6.92
C PRO A 75 -12.30 5.98 6.51
N ASP A 76 -12.93 6.70 7.44
CA ASP A 76 -13.60 7.98 7.16
C ASP A 76 -12.70 9.20 7.38
N SER A 77 -11.43 8.97 7.75
CA SER A 77 -10.48 10.05 7.98
C SER A 77 -10.01 10.70 6.67
N ALA A 78 -9.64 11.98 6.73
CA ALA A 78 -8.98 12.64 5.61
C ALA A 78 -7.68 11.92 5.19
N GLY A 79 -6.92 11.40 6.17
CA GLY A 79 -5.70 10.63 5.93
C GLY A 79 -5.96 9.33 5.18
N TYR A 80 -7.04 8.60 5.50
CA TYR A 80 -7.39 7.39 4.74
C TYR A 80 -7.75 7.70 3.30
N ARG A 81 -8.58 8.73 3.05
CA ARG A 81 -8.94 9.12 1.69
C ARG A 81 -7.72 9.52 0.86
N GLU A 82 -6.80 10.28 1.45
CA GLU A 82 -5.55 10.64 0.79
C GLU A 82 -4.67 9.41 0.52
N ALA A 83 -4.53 8.50 1.49
CA ALA A 83 -3.79 7.25 1.30
C ALA A 83 -4.34 6.41 0.14
N ILE A 84 -5.67 6.26 0.04
CA ILE A 84 -6.31 5.55 -1.08
C ILE A 84 -6.03 6.26 -2.40
N ARG A 85 -6.14 7.59 -2.47
CA ARG A 85 -5.83 8.35 -3.69
C ARG A 85 -4.38 8.15 -4.14
N VAL A 86 -3.43 8.19 -3.21
CA VAL A 86 -2.00 7.94 -3.53
C VAL A 86 -1.81 6.52 -4.05
N LEU A 87 -2.47 5.52 -3.47
CA LEU A 87 -2.43 4.14 -3.97
C LEU A 87 -3.02 4.01 -5.38
N GLU A 88 -4.11 4.73 -5.69
CA GLU A 88 -4.71 4.76 -7.04
C GLU A 88 -3.72 5.33 -8.07
N ILE A 89 -3.03 6.40 -7.73
CA ILE A 89 -1.97 7.00 -8.55
C ILE A 89 -0.83 6.00 -8.80
N ILE A 90 -0.32 5.35 -7.75
CA ILE A 90 0.75 4.34 -7.87
C ILE A 90 0.30 3.16 -8.73
N ALA A 91 -0.94 2.71 -8.55
CA ALA A 91 -1.52 1.60 -9.30
C ALA A 91 -1.76 1.93 -10.78
N SER A 92 -1.66 3.22 -11.16
CA SER A 92 -2.06 3.76 -12.46
C SER A 92 -3.54 3.48 -12.78
N LEU A 93 -4.40 3.63 -11.77
CA LEU A 93 -5.86 3.51 -11.88
C LEU A 93 -6.50 4.91 -11.88
N PRO A 94 -7.66 5.10 -12.53
CA PRO A 94 -8.41 6.35 -12.41
C PRO A 94 -8.80 6.60 -10.95
N THR A 95 -8.68 7.85 -10.50
CA THR A 95 -8.97 8.18 -9.10
C THR A 95 -10.47 8.20 -8.84
N ARG A 96 -10.91 7.85 -7.62
CA ARG A 96 -12.35 7.83 -7.27
C ARG A 96 -13.06 9.19 -7.42
N ASP A 97 -12.31 10.29 -7.43
CA ASP A 97 -12.85 11.64 -7.60
C ASP A 97 -13.13 11.99 -9.08
N GLU A 98 -12.70 11.16 -10.02
CA GLU A 98 -12.84 11.35 -11.47
C GLU A 98 -13.98 10.51 -12.09
N ILE A 99 -14.73 9.76 -11.28
CA ILE A 99 -15.82 8.86 -11.70
C ILE A 99 -17.19 9.43 -11.33
#